data_AF-A0A535V481-F1
#
_entry.id   AF-A0A535V481-F1
#
_cell.length_a   1.000
_cell.length_b   1.000
_cell.length_c   1.000
_cell.angle_alpha   90.00
_cell.angle_beta   90.00
_cell.angle_gamma   90.00
#
_symmetry.space_group_name_H-M   'P 1'
#
loop_
_entity.id
_entity.type
_entity.pdbx_description
1 polymer ?
#
loop_
_entity_poly.entity_id
_entity_poly.type
_entity_poly.pdbx_seq_one_letter_code
_entity_poly.pdbx_strand_id
1 'polypeptide(L)'
;MNVLSLVYRRRGQVEEVQRYASRMQAMQAPEYLGVVKAHQAWIAWRAGTYAEVQEYSKEAFQLWERSPLVYYYQWTALWPIMGVALAEKRGADAVKYAGMLLDPEQQRLPDELTGLLEAAVQSGEANQPEAAYSYLEQAIALAQKMGYL
;
A
#
# COMPACT_ATOMS: atom_id res chain seq x y z
N MET A 1 15.22 6.49 9.04
CA MET A 1 14.13 6.66 8.04
C MET A 1 13.60 8.09 8.10
N ASN A 2 13.73 8.84 7.01
CA ASN A 2 13.18 10.20 6.91
C ASN A 2 11.72 10.12 6.42
N VAL A 3 10.79 10.63 7.21
CA VAL A 3 9.33 10.63 6.92
C VAL A 3 8.92 11.60 5.81
N LEU A 4 9.84 12.42 5.31
CA LEU A 4 9.57 13.43 4.27
C LEU A 4 8.94 12.84 3.00
N SER A 5 9.38 11.66 2.57
CA SER A 5 8.79 10.98 1.41
C SER A 5 7.32 10.61 1.60
N LEU A 6 6.91 10.31 2.85
CA LEU A 6 5.52 10.07 3.19
C LEU A 6 4.72 11.37 3.11
N VAL A 7 5.28 12.50 3.55
CA VAL A 7 4.63 13.82 3.41
C VAL A 7 4.39 14.16 1.93
N TYR A 8 5.37 13.91 1.06
CA TYR A 8 5.22 14.11 -0.38
C TYR A 8 4.10 13.26 -0.97
N ARG A 9 4.00 11.97 -0.58
CA ARG A 9 2.88 11.11 -0.98
C ARG A 9 1.53 11.66 -0.51
N ARG A 10 1.43 12.02 0.78
CA ARG A 10 0.20 12.57 1.37
C ARG A 10 -0.25 13.88 0.70
N ARG A 11 0.67 14.63 0.08
CA ARG A 11 0.40 15.84 -0.70
C ARG A 11 0.26 15.61 -2.21
N GLY A 12 0.36 14.36 -2.67
CA GLY A 12 0.29 14.01 -4.08
C GLY A 12 1.47 14.53 -4.92
N GLN A 13 2.61 14.84 -4.32
CA GLN A 13 3.79 15.42 -4.98
C GLN A 13 4.63 14.32 -5.66
N VAL A 14 4.15 13.81 -6.79
CA VAL A 14 4.74 12.66 -7.50
C VAL A 14 6.23 12.86 -7.83
N GLU A 15 6.60 14.03 -8.35
CA GLU A 15 7.98 14.35 -8.75
C GLU A 15 8.94 14.34 -7.56
N GLU A 16 8.51 14.84 -6.40
CA GLU A 16 9.32 14.83 -5.18
C GLU A 16 9.49 13.42 -4.60
N VAL A 17 8.46 12.58 -4.70
CA VAL A 17 8.55 11.15 -4.35
C VAL A 17 9.54 10.43 -5.28
N GLN A 18 9.45 10.68 -6.59
CA GLN A 18 10.38 10.12 -7.58
C GLN A 18 11.83 10.53 -7.28
N ARG A 19 12.07 11.84 -7.07
CA ARG A 19 13.41 12.37 -6.74
C ARG A 19 13.96 11.77 -5.46
N TYR A 20 13.12 11.61 -4.44
CA TYR A 20 13.51 10.97 -3.20
C TYR A 20 13.87 9.50 -3.42
N ALA A 21 13.03 8.74 -4.13
CA ALA A 21 13.27 7.33 -4.44
C ALA A 21 14.58 7.12 -5.20
N SER A 22 14.86 7.94 -6.23
CA SER A 22 16.12 7.87 -6.98
C SER A 22 17.35 8.14 -6.11
N ARG A 23 17.28 9.10 -5.18
CA ARG A 23 18.37 9.36 -4.23
C ARG A 23 18.60 8.19 -3.29
N MET A 24 17.53 7.62 -2.73
CA MET A 24 17.62 6.45 -1.85
C MET A 24 18.19 5.23 -2.58
N GLN A 25 17.80 5.03 -3.84
CA GLN A 25 18.32 3.94 -4.67
C GLN A 25 19.82 4.08 -4.91
N ALA A 26 20.32 5.30 -5.16
CA ALA A 26 21.74 5.56 -5.35
C ALA A 26 22.60 5.26 -4.11
N MET A 27 22.01 5.29 -2.91
CA MET A 27 22.70 4.94 -1.66
C MET A 27 22.95 3.44 -1.50
N GLN A 28 22.28 2.58 -2.28
CA GLN A 28 22.45 1.11 -2.29
C GLN A 28 22.40 0.42 -0.92
N ALA A 29 21.69 1.03 0.04
CA ALA A 29 21.48 0.47 1.37
C ALA A 29 20.31 -0.53 1.32
N PRO A 30 20.54 -1.84 1.55
CA PRO A 30 19.53 -2.89 1.38
C PRO A 30 18.24 -2.64 2.17
N GLU A 31 18.35 -2.06 3.37
CA GLU A 31 17.24 -1.71 4.25
C GLU A 31 16.26 -0.69 3.66
N TYR A 32 16.67 0.05 2.62
CA TYR A 32 15.84 1.06 1.96
C TYR A 32 15.30 0.64 0.60
N LEU A 33 15.79 -0.47 0.03
CA LEU A 33 15.35 -0.91 -1.29
C LEU A 33 13.85 -1.22 -1.30
N GLY A 34 13.31 -1.84 -0.25
CA GLY A 34 11.86 -2.09 -0.15
C GLY A 34 11.04 -0.81 -0.16
N VAL A 35 11.55 0.26 0.46
CA VAL A 35 10.91 1.60 0.47
C VAL A 35 10.92 2.23 -0.93
N VAL A 36 12.05 2.10 -1.64
CA VAL A 36 12.14 2.56 -3.04
C VAL A 36 11.09 1.87 -3.90
N LYS A 37 10.96 0.54 -3.77
CA LYS A 37 9.96 -0.24 -4.50
C LYS A 37 8.53 0.13 -4.13
N ALA A 38 8.23 0.36 -2.86
CA ALA A 38 6.92 0.83 -2.43
C ALA A 38 6.55 2.23 -2.99
N HIS A 39 7.54 3.12 -3.15
CA HIS A 39 7.33 4.41 -3.82
C HIS A 39 7.09 4.25 -5.31
N GLN A 40 7.86 3.38 -5.99
CA GLN A 40 7.65 3.06 -7.40
C GLN A 40 6.26 2.47 -7.67
N ALA A 41 5.78 1.57 -6.80
CA ALA A 41 4.43 1.01 -6.88
C ALA A 41 3.34 2.09 -6.81
N TRP A 42 3.52 3.11 -5.97
CA TRP A 42 2.57 4.21 -5.85
C TRP A 42 2.61 5.16 -7.06
N ILE A 43 3.78 5.43 -7.61
CA ILE A 43 3.93 6.21 -8.84
C ILE A 43 3.26 5.48 -10.01
N ALA A 44 3.50 4.17 -10.13
CA ALA A 44 2.84 3.31 -11.12
C ALA A 44 1.31 3.30 -10.97
N TRP A 45 0.81 3.21 -9.73
CA TRP A 45 -0.63 3.29 -9.44
C TRP A 45 -1.22 4.60 -9.96
N ARG A 46 -0.53 5.72 -9.71
CA ARG A 46 -0.93 7.06 -10.17
C ARG A 46 -0.85 7.22 -11.69
N ALA A 47 0.01 6.46 -12.35
CA ALA A 47 0.10 6.39 -13.80
C ALA A 47 -0.90 5.40 -14.44
N GLY A 48 -1.63 4.62 -13.64
CA GLY A 48 -2.54 3.58 -14.13
C GLY A 48 -1.83 2.33 -14.67
N THR A 49 -0.56 2.12 -14.34
CA THR A 49 0.24 0.99 -14.85
C THR A 49 0.20 -0.20 -13.89
N TYR A 50 -0.92 -0.93 -13.89
CA TYR A 50 -1.17 -1.99 -12.89
C TYR A 50 -0.14 -3.13 -12.87
N ALA A 51 0.45 -3.47 -14.02
CA ALA A 51 1.51 -4.47 -14.08
C ALA A 51 2.74 -4.04 -13.27
N GLU A 52 3.15 -2.77 -13.39
CA GLU A 52 4.28 -2.21 -12.65
C GLU A 52 3.98 -2.10 -11.15
N VAL A 53 2.73 -1.78 -10.77
CA VAL A 53 2.31 -1.81 -9.37
C VAL A 53 2.51 -3.20 -8.77
N GLN A 54 2.10 -4.25 -9.49
CA GLN A 54 2.24 -5.62 -9.03
C GLN A 54 3.71 -6.03 -8.88
N GLU A 55 4.54 -5.71 -9.87
CA GLU A 55 5.98 -5.97 -9.84
C GLU A 55 6.65 -5.27 -8.66
N TYR A 56 6.48 -3.95 -8.55
CA TYR A 56 7.12 -3.17 -7.50
C TYR A 56 6.62 -3.50 -6.10
N SER A 57 5.31 -3.75 -5.91
CA SER A 57 4.81 -4.19 -4.60
C SER A 57 5.36 -5.55 -4.21
N LYS A 58 5.42 -6.51 -5.15
CA LYS A 58 6.00 -7.84 -4.90
C LYS A 58 7.47 -7.74 -4.48
N GLU A 59 8.26 -6.93 -5.20
CA GLU A 59 9.66 -6.71 -4.86
C GLU A 59 9.82 -6.05 -3.49
N ALA A 60 8.96 -5.07 -3.16
CA ALA A 60 8.96 -4.44 -1.84
C ALA A 60 8.75 -5.46 -0.71
N PHE A 61 7.75 -6.34 -0.84
CA PHE A 61 7.48 -7.39 0.15
C PHE A 61 8.64 -8.39 0.27
N GLN A 62 9.22 -8.83 -0.85
CA GLN A 62 10.37 -9.73 -0.84
C GLN A 62 11.60 -9.13 -0.15
N LEU A 63 11.81 -7.82 -0.32
CA LEU A 63 12.91 -7.11 0.34
C LEU A 63 12.68 -6.96 1.84
N TRP A 64 11.44 -6.69 2.26
CA TRP A 64 11.11 -6.61 3.69
C TRP A 64 11.16 -7.98 4.37
N GLU A 65 10.68 -9.04 3.72
CA GLU A 65 10.73 -10.41 4.26
C GLU A 65 12.16 -10.90 4.53
N ARG A 66 13.12 -10.48 3.70
CA ARG A 66 14.55 -10.82 3.87
C ARG A 66 15.27 -9.93 4.90
N SER A 67 14.63 -8.87 5.37
CA SER A 67 15.22 -7.93 6.32
C SER A 67 15.04 -8.44 7.75
N PRO A 68 16.07 -8.37 8.61
CA PRO A 68 15.91 -8.68 10.03
C PRO A 68 15.09 -7.62 10.80
N LEU A 69 14.73 -6.50 10.15
CA LEU A 69 13.98 -5.40 10.74
C LEU A 69 12.54 -5.40 10.22
N VAL A 70 11.57 -5.36 11.14
CA VAL A 70 10.16 -5.14 10.81
C VAL A 70 9.98 -3.71 10.27
N TYR A 71 9.51 -3.60 9.04
CA TYR A 71 9.19 -2.32 8.43
C TYR A 71 7.73 -1.97 8.68
N TYR A 72 7.45 -1.02 9.57
CA TYR A 72 6.09 -0.69 10.03
C TYR A 72 5.22 0.10 9.02
N TYR A 73 5.78 0.49 7.86
CA TYR A 73 5.09 1.31 6.85
C TYR A 73 4.79 0.51 5.58
N GLN A 74 4.52 -0.79 5.68
CA GLN A 74 4.22 -1.63 4.51
C GLN A 74 2.94 -1.18 3.80
N TRP A 75 2.09 -0.40 4.48
CA TRP A 75 0.97 0.31 3.88
C TRP A 75 1.36 1.06 2.59
N THR A 76 2.62 1.52 2.48
CA THR A 76 3.13 2.22 1.28
C THR A 76 3.08 1.39 0.00
N ALA A 77 3.18 0.06 0.09
CA ALA A 77 3.03 -0.89 -1.02
C ALA A 77 1.67 -1.63 -1.00
N LEU A 78 1.07 -1.82 0.19
CA LEU A 78 -0.21 -2.50 0.37
C LEU A 78 -1.39 -1.71 -0.23
N TRP A 79 -1.43 -0.38 -0.04
CA TRP A 79 -2.50 0.43 -0.62
C TRP A 79 -2.53 0.34 -2.16
N PRO A 80 -1.40 0.52 -2.89
CA PRO A 80 -1.38 0.37 -4.35
C PRO A 80 -1.81 -1.02 -4.82
N ILE A 81 -1.28 -2.10 -4.22
CA ILE A 81 -1.57 -3.47 -4.67
C ILE A 81 -3.02 -3.88 -4.36
N MET A 82 -3.59 -3.40 -3.24
CA MET A 82 -5.00 -3.60 -2.93
C MET A 82 -5.89 -2.86 -3.93
N GLY A 83 -5.52 -1.64 -4.33
CA GLY A 83 -6.20 -0.89 -5.37
C GLY A 83 -6.22 -1.65 -6.71
N VAL A 84 -5.10 -2.26 -7.10
CA VAL A 84 -5.03 -3.10 -8.31
C VAL A 84 -5.89 -4.34 -8.18
N ALA A 85 -5.84 -5.04 -7.03
CA ALA A 85 -6.66 -6.22 -6.79
C ALA A 85 -8.16 -5.91 -6.93
N LEU A 86 -8.63 -4.76 -6.42
CA LEU A 86 -10.01 -4.32 -6.66
C LEU A 86 -10.26 -4.00 -8.14
N ALA A 87 -9.40 -3.22 -8.79
CA ALA A 87 -9.61 -2.85 -10.19
C ALA A 87 -9.69 -4.09 -11.12
N GLU A 88 -8.98 -5.16 -10.79
CA GLU A 88 -8.97 -6.44 -11.50
C GLU A 88 -10.04 -7.43 -11.00
N LYS A 89 -10.94 -7.01 -10.09
CA LYS A 89 -11.99 -7.84 -9.47
C LYS A 89 -11.46 -9.07 -8.71
N ARG A 90 -10.22 -9.03 -8.24
CA ARG A 90 -9.60 -10.04 -7.38
C ARG A 90 -9.96 -9.79 -5.91
N GLY A 91 -11.25 -9.92 -5.59
CA GLY A 91 -11.79 -9.57 -4.26
C GLY A 91 -11.11 -10.31 -3.09
N ALA A 92 -10.81 -11.60 -3.24
CA ALA A 92 -10.12 -12.38 -2.21
C ALA A 92 -8.71 -11.83 -1.91
N ASP A 93 -7.96 -11.45 -2.93
CA ASP A 93 -6.64 -10.84 -2.76
C ASP A 93 -6.77 -9.46 -2.10
N ALA A 94 -7.76 -8.66 -2.49
CA ALA A 94 -8.00 -7.36 -1.89
C ALA A 94 -8.34 -7.46 -0.39
N VAL A 95 -9.18 -8.42 0.01
CA VAL A 95 -9.46 -8.73 1.42
C VAL A 95 -8.19 -9.16 2.16
N LYS A 96 -7.36 -10.02 1.54
CA LYS A 96 -6.08 -10.42 2.13
C LYS A 96 -5.17 -9.21 2.39
N TYR A 97 -5.04 -8.29 1.43
CA TYR A 97 -4.24 -7.08 1.62
C TYR A 97 -4.84 -6.14 2.67
N ALA A 98 -6.16 -6.08 2.80
CA ALA A 98 -6.81 -5.35 3.89
C ALA A 98 -6.46 -5.93 5.27
N GLY A 99 -6.43 -7.25 5.41
CA GLY A 99 -5.97 -7.91 6.63
C GLY A 99 -4.50 -7.56 6.95
N MET A 100 -3.62 -7.53 5.94
CA MET A 100 -2.23 -7.12 6.13
C MET A 100 -2.07 -5.64 6.54
N LEU A 101 -2.96 -4.75 6.08
CA LEU A 101 -2.99 -3.36 6.51
C LEU A 101 -3.40 -3.18 7.99
N LEU A 102 -4.12 -4.16 8.55
CA LEU A 102 -4.58 -4.19 9.93
C LEU A 102 -3.63 -4.93 10.88
N ASP A 103 -2.54 -5.49 10.37
CA ASP A 103 -1.59 -6.24 11.18
C ASP A 103 -1.06 -5.35 12.33
N PRO A 104 -1.06 -5.82 13.60
CA PRO A 104 -0.65 -5.02 14.76
C PRO A 104 0.80 -4.51 14.70
N GLU A 105 1.66 -5.15 13.91
CA GLU A 105 3.02 -4.68 13.68
C GLU A 105 3.05 -3.46 12.74
N GLN A 106 2.00 -3.19 11.95
CA GLN A 106 1.96 -2.00 11.09
C GLN A 106 1.72 -0.71 11.89
N GLN A 107 2.08 0.41 11.29
CA GLN A 107 1.64 1.71 11.75
C GLN A 107 0.10 1.78 11.72
N ARG A 108 -0.50 2.05 12.88
CA ARG A 108 -1.95 2.25 13.02
C ARG A 108 -2.47 3.28 12.01
N LEU A 109 -3.52 2.88 11.29
CA LEU A 109 -4.26 3.73 10.37
C LEU A 109 -5.28 4.61 11.13
N PRO A 110 -5.76 5.72 10.53
CA PRO A 110 -6.89 6.47 11.05
C PRO A 110 -8.12 5.59 11.26
N ASP A 111 -8.87 5.85 12.32
CA ASP A 111 -10.00 4.99 12.75
C ASP A 111 -11.04 4.77 11.65
N GLU A 112 -11.31 5.78 10.81
CA GLU A 112 -12.23 5.66 9.67
C GLU A 112 -11.76 4.63 8.62
N LEU A 113 -10.45 4.59 8.32
CA LEU A 113 -9.89 3.59 7.41
C LEU A 113 -9.87 2.22 8.08
N THR A 114 -9.49 2.16 9.36
CA THR A 114 -9.48 0.91 10.14
C THR A 114 -10.85 0.25 10.13
N GLY A 115 -11.92 0.99 10.44
CA GLY A 115 -13.27 0.44 10.47
C GLY A 115 -13.74 -0.12 9.12
N LEU A 116 -13.41 0.56 8.01
CA LEU A 116 -13.73 0.06 6.66
C LEU A 116 -12.98 -1.23 6.32
N LEU A 117 -11.69 -1.31 6.67
CA LEU A 117 -10.88 -2.50 6.44
C LEU A 117 -11.34 -3.68 7.31
N GLU A 118 -11.68 -3.45 8.57
CA GLU A 118 -12.22 -4.47 9.48
C GLU A 118 -13.54 -5.02 8.95
N ALA A 119 -14.46 -4.16 8.52
CA ALA A 119 -15.73 -4.57 7.93
C ALA A 119 -15.54 -5.36 6.63
N ALA A 120 -14.56 -4.99 5.80
CA ALA A 120 -14.21 -5.75 4.60
C ALA A 120 -13.69 -7.16 4.91
N VAL A 121 -12.78 -7.28 5.89
CA VAL A 121 -12.23 -8.57 6.32
C VAL A 121 -13.32 -9.47 6.91
N GLN A 122 -14.13 -8.93 7.83
CA GLN A 122 -15.23 -9.67 8.44
C GLN A 122 -16.27 -10.15 7.40
N SER A 123 -16.59 -9.31 6.42
CA SER A 123 -17.50 -9.69 5.32
C SER A 123 -16.89 -10.78 4.44
N GLY A 124 -15.57 -10.73 4.20
CA GLY A 124 -14.84 -11.78 3.49
C GLY A 124 -14.88 -13.12 4.22
N GLU A 125 -14.64 -13.12 5.54
CA GLU A 125 -14.73 -14.32 6.39
C GLU A 125 -16.16 -14.88 6.47
N ALA A 126 -17.17 -14.01 6.46
CA ALA A 126 -18.58 -14.38 6.40
C ALA A 126 -19.05 -14.85 5.01
N ASN A 127 -18.14 -14.94 4.03
CA ASN A 127 -18.44 -15.32 2.64
C ASN A 127 -19.49 -14.40 1.99
N GLN A 128 -19.39 -13.08 2.25
CA GLN A 128 -20.21 -12.01 1.69
C GLN A 128 -19.37 -11.12 0.76
N PRO A 129 -19.01 -11.61 -0.43
CA PRO A 129 -18.03 -10.95 -1.29
C PRO A 129 -18.47 -9.56 -1.77
N GLU A 130 -19.76 -9.35 -2.04
CA GLU A 130 -20.29 -8.04 -2.47
C GLU A 130 -20.17 -6.98 -1.38
N ALA A 131 -20.43 -7.37 -0.12
CA ALA A 131 -20.28 -6.47 1.03
C ALA A 131 -18.80 -6.14 1.26
N ALA A 132 -17.93 -7.15 1.23
CA ALA A 132 -16.48 -6.95 1.34
C ALA A 132 -15.97 -5.99 0.27
N TYR A 133 -16.40 -6.19 -0.98
CA TYR A 133 -15.99 -5.34 -2.11
C TYR A 133 -16.44 -3.89 -1.93
N SER A 134 -17.69 -3.66 -1.50
CA SER A 134 -18.22 -2.30 -1.22
C SER A 134 -17.42 -1.57 -0.14
N TYR A 135 -17.03 -2.25 0.95
CA TYR A 135 -16.20 -1.65 1.98
C TYR A 135 -14.79 -1.32 1.48
N LEU A 136 -14.21 -2.20 0.65
CA LEU A 136 -12.88 -1.97 0.07
C LEU A 136 -12.88 -0.80 -0.91
N GLU A 137 -13.93 -0.63 -1.73
CA GLU A 137 -14.07 0.53 -2.61
C GLU A 137 -14.14 1.84 -1.81
N GLN A 138 -14.90 1.85 -0.70
CA GLN A 138 -14.95 2.99 0.22
C GLN A 138 -13.59 3.27 0.85
N ALA A 139 -12.87 2.22 1.28
CA ALA A 139 -11.53 2.35 1.87
C ALA A 139 -10.53 2.94 0.87
N ILE A 140 -10.52 2.47 -0.39
CA ILE A 140 -9.66 3.03 -1.45
C ILE A 140 -9.99 4.50 -1.72
N ALA A 141 -11.28 4.85 -1.83
CA ALA A 141 -11.69 6.23 -2.06
C ALA A 141 -11.27 7.15 -0.91
N LEU A 142 -11.39 6.70 0.34
CA LEU A 142 -10.93 7.46 1.51
C LEU A 142 -9.41 7.56 1.56
N ALA A 143 -8.69 6.46 1.28
CA ALA A 143 -7.24 6.42 1.24
C ALA A 143 -6.66 7.39 0.19
N GLN A 144 -7.28 7.49 -0.98
CA GLN A 144 -6.96 8.49 -2.01
C GLN A 144 -7.17 9.93 -1.50
N LYS A 145 -8.34 10.22 -0.91
CA LYS A 145 -8.63 11.55 -0.33
C LYS A 145 -7.63 11.95 0.76
N MET A 146 -7.20 10.97 1.55
CA MET A 146 -6.22 11.17 2.62
C MET A 146 -4.78 11.21 2.11
N GLY A 147 -4.50 10.84 0.85
CA GLY A 147 -3.18 10.86 0.23
C GLY A 147 -2.32 9.60 0.46
N TYR A 148 -2.91 8.48 0.85
CA TYR A 148 -2.24 7.17 0.88
C TYR A 148 -2.04 6.60 -0.54
N LEU A 149 -2.97 6.95 -1.45
CA LEU A 149 -3.00 6.60 -2.88
C LEU A 149 -2.94 7.84 -3.76
#